data_AF-A0A817BYM9-F1
#
_entry.id   AF-A0A817BYM9-F1
#
_cell.length_a   1.000
_cell.length_b   1.000
_cell.length_c   1.000
_cell.angle_alpha   90.00
_cell.angle_beta   90.00
_cell.angle_gamma   90.00
#
_symmetry.space_group_name_H-M   'P 1'
#
loop_
_entity.id
_entity.type
_entity.pdbx_description
1 polymer ?
#
loop_
_entity_poly.entity_id
_entity_poly.type
_entity_poly.pdbx_seq_one_letter_code
_entity_poly.pdbx_strand_id
1 'polypeptide(L)'
;MPYLYFMPESPLYIYSKRQYVQLERLLRRIATTNKRKEEDWYPVYQEFLKNQSSKSLHVNELTFSQKAHRIVTHRPTVVKLLTSALIGFTTLMLYIKISYGLAEMSISPYLGILIGAAVEAAGYITGSLLISTRLARKGSFILMATLTIISVVLIPIILKHSPIATVFIAQFGKFAISGTIIVSWIYVPELFPTSIRGSANGFFIAFSRIGAIIAPIINASTSNEYLPYTFYVPAGLTVIVVLLTLFLPETRCKGMDDEEDYAIN
;
A
#
# COMPACT_ATOMS: atom_id res chain seq x y z
N MET A 1 -16.43 -10.29 -9.55
CA MET A 1 -16.77 -11.57 -8.90
C MET A 1 -17.03 -12.78 -9.83
N PRO A 2 -17.21 -12.71 -11.16
CA PRO A 2 -17.43 -13.93 -11.96
C PRO A 2 -16.17 -14.81 -12.13
N TYR A 3 -14.97 -14.24 -11.97
CA TYR A 3 -13.70 -14.99 -12.05
C TYR A 3 -13.46 -15.94 -10.85
N LEU A 4 -14.12 -15.74 -9.70
CA LEU A 4 -13.94 -16.60 -8.53
C LEU A 4 -14.51 -18.01 -8.73
N TYR A 5 -15.53 -18.17 -9.58
CA TYR A 5 -16.13 -19.48 -9.85
C TYR A 5 -15.18 -20.40 -10.65
N PHE A 6 -14.28 -19.81 -11.44
CA PHE A 6 -13.31 -20.53 -12.25
C PHE A 6 -12.00 -20.81 -11.52
N MET A 7 -11.75 -20.16 -10.38
CA MET A 7 -10.52 -20.32 -9.64
C MET A 7 -10.67 -21.48 -8.65
N PRO A 8 -9.83 -22.53 -8.73
CA PRO A 8 -9.87 -23.61 -7.74
C PRO A 8 -9.53 -23.05 -6.35
N GLU A 9 -10.15 -23.62 -5.31
CA GLU A 9 -9.88 -23.22 -3.92
C GLU A 9 -8.39 -23.35 -3.56
N SER A 10 -7.92 -22.49 -2.66
CA SER A 10 -6.50 -22.49 -2.25
C SER A 10 -6.10 -23.85 -1.64
N PRO A 11 -4.96 -24.45 -2.03
CA PRO A 11 -4.46 -25.70 -1.45
C PRO A 11 -4.36 -25.65 0.08
N LEU A 12 -3.96 -24.50 0.63
CA LEU A 12 -3.85 -24.27 2.08
C LEU A 12 -5.21 -24.33 2.79
N TYR A 13 -6.27 -23.88 2.14
CA TYR A 13 -7.62 -23.92 2.70
C TYR A 13 -8.14 -25.36 2.79
N ILE A 14 -8.04 -26.12 1.69
CA ILE A 14 -8.45 -27.54 1.65
C ILE A 14 -7.65 -28.37 2.65
N TYR A 15 -6.36 -28.04 2.77
CA TYR A 15 -5.48 -28.61 3.79
C TYR A 15 -5.98 -28.29 5.22
N SER A 16 -6.31 -27.03 5.52
CA SER A 16 -6.84 -26.64 6.84
C SER A 16 -8.16 -27.36 7.20
N LYS A 17 -8.98 -27.67 6.20
CA LYS A 17 -10.22 -28.46 6.34
C LYS A 17 -10.00 -29.97 6.43
N ARG A 18 -8.74 -30.44 6.39
CA ARG A 18 -8.34 -31.86 6.41
C ARG A 18 -8.92 -32.69 5.26
N GLN A 19 -9.25 -32.05 4.13
CA GLN A 19 -9.83 -32.71 2.95
C GLN A 19 -8.72 -33.22 2.00
N TYR A 20 -7.93 -34.20 2.46
CA TYR A 20 -6.71 -34.65 1.76
C TYR A 20 -6.98 -35.20 0.35
N VAL A 21 -8.11 -35.88 0.12
CA VAL A 21 -8.49 -36.42 -1.20
C VAL A 21 -8.77 -35.32 -2.22
N GLN A 22 -9.32 -34.19 -1.77
CA GLN A 22 -9.57 -33.03 -2.63
C GLN A 22 -8.27 -32.26 -2.89
N LEU A 23 -7.42 -32.15 -1.87
CA LEU A 23 -6.11 -31.53 -1.96
C LEU A 23 -5.21 -32.25 -2.98
N GLU A 24 -5.15 -33.57 -2.91
CA GLU A 24 -4.32 -34.38 -3.82
C GLU A 24 -4.78 -34.24 -5.28
N ARG A 25 -6.11 -34.29 -5.53
CA ARG A 25 -6.66 -34.06 -6.88
C ARG A 25 -6.28 -32.68 -7.42
N LEU A 26 -6.31 -31.66 -6.57
CA LEU A 26 -5.95 -30.30 -6.93
C LEU A 26 -4.44 -30.16 -7.22
N LEU A 27 -3.59 -30.74 -6.37
CA LEU A 27 -2.13 -30.75 -6.59
C LEU A 27 -1.74 -31.50 -7.86
N ARG A 28 -2.36 -32.66 -8.14
CA ARG A 28 -2.19 -33.39 -9.40
C ARG A 28 -2.56 -32.51 -10.62
N ARG A 29 -3.67 -31.76 -10.54
CA ARG A 29 -4.09 -30.82 -11.61
C ARG A 29 -3.10 -29.67 -11.82
N ILE A 30 -2.54 -29.13 -10.75
CA ILE A 30 -1.51 -28.08 -10.83
C ILE A 30 -0.23 -28.65 -11.44
N ALA A 31 0.18 -29.86 -11.02
CA ALA A 31 1.37 -30.53 -11.54
C ALA A 31 1.27 -30.84 -13.04
N THR A 32 0.12 -31.34 -13.51
CA THR A 32 -0.12 -31.59 -14.94
C THR A 32 -0.10 -30.30 -15.77
N THR A 33 -0.70 -29.22 -15.25
CA THR A 33 -0.70 -27.91 -15.90
C THR A 33 0.73 -27.33 -16.00
N ASN A 34 1.54 -27.52 -14.95
CA ASN A 34 2.92 -27.06 -14.88
C ASN A 34 3.94 -28.05 -15.48
N LYS A 35 3.48 -29.13 -16.15
CA LYS A 35 4.32 -30.18 -16.76
C LYS A 35 5.36 -30.80 -15.81
N ARG A 36 5.02 -30.92 -14.54
CA ARG A 36 5.89 -31.53 -13.51
C ARG A 36 5.56 -33.01 -13.36
N LYS A 37 6.58 -33.87 -13.27
CA LYS A 37 6.39 -35.33 -13.12
C LYS A 37 5.89 -35.65 -11.71
N GLU A 38 5.10 -36.71 -11.57
CA GLU A 38 4.53 -37.13 -10.28
C GLU A 38 5.63 -37.50 -9.27
N GLU A 39 6.73 -38.07 -9.75
CA GLU A 39 7.91 -38.46 -8.98
C GLU A 39 8.58 -37.28 -8.24
N ASP A 40 8.50 -36.06 -8.77
CA ASP A 40 9.23 -34.90 -8.23
C ASP A 40 8.57 -34.29 -6.99
N TRP A 41 7.25 -34.47 -6.80
CA TRP A 41 6.50 -33.76 -5.76
C TRP A 41 5.71 -34.69 -4.84
N TYR A 42 5.31 -35.86 -5.32
CA TYR A 42 4.48 -36.80 -4.55
C TYR A 42 5.18 -37.34 -3.28
N PRO A 43 6.50 -37.67 -3.30
CA PRO A 43 7.20 -38.09 -2.09
C PRO A 43 7.24 -36.99 -1.02
N VAL A 44 7.50 -35.75 -1.42
CA VAL A 44 7.53 -34.57 -0.55
C VAL A 44 6.16 -34.33 0.10
N TYR A 45 5.09 -34.50 -0.67
CA TYR A 45 3.71 -34.40 -0.16
C TYR A 45 3.40 -35.50 0.88
N GLN A 46 3.80 -36.74 0.61
CA GLN A 46 3.59 -37.85 1.55
C GLN A 46 4.39 -37.67 2.84
N GLU A 47 5.65 -37.23 2.74
CA GLU A 47 6.48 -36.91 3.90
C GLU A 47 5.89 -35.77 4.72
N PHE A 48 5.39 -34.72 4.06
CA PHE A 48 4.70 -33.61 4.71
C PHE A 48 3.46 -34.06 5.50
N LEU A 49 2.64 -34.95 4.93
CA LEU A 49 1.47 -35.52 5.64
C LEU A 49 1.88 -36.40 6.83
N LYS A 50 2.96 -37.19 6.68
CA LYS A 50 3.44 -38.10 7.73
C LYS A 50 4.04 -37.34 8.92
N ASN A 51 4.81 -36.28 8.64
CA ASN A 51 5.42 -35.42 9.66
C ASN A 51 4.41 -34.56 10.42
N GLN A 52 3.25 -34.28 9.84
CA GLN A 52 2.18 -33.53 10.50
C GLN A 52 1.18 -34.42 11.26
N SER A 53 0.92 -35.63 10.76
CA SER A 53 0.15 -36.66 11.49
C SER A 53 0.72 -36.89 12.91
N SER A 54 2.05 -36.97 13.03
CA SER A 54 2.75 -37.13 14.32
C SER A 54 2.83 -35.85 15.18
N LYS A 55 2.80 -34.66 14.59
CA LYS A 55 2.77 -33.36 15.30
C LYS A 55 1.36 -32.91 15.73
N SER A 56 0.31 -33.64 15.34
CA SER A 56 -1.09 -33.21 15.49
C SER A 56 -1.70 -33.33 16.90
N LEU A 57 -0.93 -33.70 17.93
CA LEU A 57 -1.41 -33.69 19.32
C LEU A 57 -1.42 -32.29 19.97
N HIS A 58 -0.71 -31.29 19.42
CA HIS A 58 -0.72 -29.92 19.95
C HIS A 58 -0.51 -28.85 18.87
N VAL A 59 -1.37 -28.79 17.85
CA VAL A 59 -1.51 -27.54 17.10
C VAL A 59 -2.50 -26.68 17.87
N ASN A 60 -2.00 -25.95 18.87
CA ASN A 60 -2.70 -24.78 19.38
C ASN A 60 -2.86 -23.85 18.16
N GLU A 61 -4.04 -23.82 17.56
CA GLU A 61 -4.41 -22.73 16.67
C GLU A 61 -4.28 -21.45 17.50
N LEU A 62 -3.13 -20.79 17.38
CA LEU A 62 -2.88 -19.53 18.04
C LEU A 62 -4.02 -18.61 17.64
N THR A 63 -4.88 -18.29 18.62
CA THR A 63 -6.07 -17.47 18.41
C THR A 63 -5.62 -16.16 17.76
N PHE A 64 -6.44 -15.54 16.90
CA PHE A 64 -6.12 -14.24 16.27
C PHE A 64 -5.52 -13.22 17.26
N SER A 65 -6.01 -13.25 18.52
CA SER A 65 -5.49 -12.50 19.66
C SER A 65 -4.01 -12.78 20.03
N GLN A 66 -3.57 -14.04 20.00
CA GLN A 66 -2.18 -14.43 20.31
C GLN A 66 -1.21 -14.07 19.17
N LYS A 67 -1.64 -14.15 17.90
CA LYS A 67 -0.87 -13.61 16.76
C LYS A 67 -0.76 -12.10 16.82
N ALA A 68 -1.84 -11.40 17.16
CA ALA A 68 -1.83 -9.94 17.35
C ALA A 68 -0.91 -9.50 18.50
N HIS A 69 -0.95 -10.20 19.64
CA HIS A 69 -0.07 -9.92 20.78
C HIS A 69 1.41 -10.07 20.39
N ARG A 70 1.78 -11.14 19.69
CA ARG A 70 3.17 -11.38 19.26
C ARG A 70 3.67 -10.32 18.27
N ILE A 71 2.82 -9.83 17.36
CA ILE A 71 3.12 -8.73 16.42
C ILE A 71 3.35 -7.41 17.17
N VAL A 72 2.55 -7.11 18.20
CA VAL A 72 2.72 -5.92 19.05
C VAL A 72 4.01 -6.00 19.89
N THR A 73 4.54 -7.20 20.13
CA THR A 73 5.74 -7.39 20.96
C THR A 73 7.04 -7.07 20.21
N HIS A 74 7.09 -7.23 18.89
CA HIS A 74 8.28 -6.89 18.08
C HIS A 74 8.30 -5.40 17.71
N ARG A 75 9.11 -4.62 18.45
CA ARG A 75 9.31 -3.18 18.22
C ARG A 75 9.57 -2.76 16.76
N PRO A 76 10.40 -3.43 15.94
CA PRO A 76 10.62 -3.01 14.57
C PRO A 76 9.37 -3.15 13.68
N THR A 77 8.55 -4.16 13.92
CA THR A 77 7.29 -4.38 13.17
C THR A 77 6.25 -3.31 13.50
N VAL A 78 6.16 -2.90 14.77
CA VAL A 78 5.28 -1.80 15.19
C VAL A 78 5.71 -0.48 14.56
N VAL A 79 7.02 -0.19 14.51
CA VAL A 79 7.53 1.01 13.82
C VAL A 79 7.19 0.98 12.34
N LYS A 80 7.42 -0.15 11.63
CA LYS A 80 7.00 -0.33 10.22
C LYS A 80 5.49 -0.09 10.05
N LEU A 81 4.66 -0.61 10.96
CA LEU A 81 3.20 -0.46 10.91
C LEU A 81 2.74 0.99 11.15
N LEU A 82 3.35 1.71 12.10
CA LEU A 82 3.04 3.11 12.35
C LEU A 82 3.51 4.01 11.19
N THR A 83 4.69 3.74 10.64
CA THR A 83 5.18 4.48 9.47
C THR A 83 4.30 4.26 8.24
N SER A 84 3.86 3.02 7.98
CA SER A 84 2.93 2.76 6.88
C SER A 84 1.58 3.45 7.09
N ALA A 85 1.02 3.40 8.29
CA ALA A 85 -0.21 4.14 8.61
C ALA A 85 -0.07 5.65 8.36
N LEU A 86 1.06 6.24 8.74
CA LEU A 86 1.34 7.66 8.50
C LEU A 86 1.51 7.99 7.01
N ILE A 87 2.16 7.11 6.24
CA ILE A 87 2.23 7.22 4.77
C ILE A 87 0.81 7.23 4.17
N GLY A 88 -0.03 6.28 4.57
CA GLY A 88 -1.41 6.19 4.06
C GLY A 88 -2.25 7.41 4.41
N PHE A 89 -2.19 7.82 5.68
CA PHE A 89 -2.89 9.01 6.19
C PHE A 89 -2.52 10.27 5.39
N THR A 90 -1.22 10.56 5.29
CA THR A 90 -0.74 11.80 4.64
C THR A 90 -0.99 11.82 3.14
N THR A 91 -0.78 10.70 2.44
CA THR A 91 -0.95 10.63 0.98
C THR A 91 -2.40 10.87 0.57
N LEU A 92 -3.36 10.21 1.24
CA LEU A 92 -4.77 10.37 0.88
C LEU A 92 -5.34 11.70 1.37
N MET A 93 -4.88 12.22 2.51
CA MET A 93 -5.24 13.55 2.98
C MET A 93 -4.82 14.64 1.97
N LEU A 94 -3.58 14.59 1.47
CA LEU A 94 -3.08 15.53 0.46
C LEU A 94 -3.79 15.38 -0.88
N TYR A 95 -4.05 14.14 -1.32
CA TYR A 95 -4.79 13.89 -2.55
C TYR A 95 -6.18 14.55 -2.53
N ILE A 96 -6.91 14.36 -1.43
CA ILE A 96 -8.22 14.97 -1.26
C ILE A 96 -8.08 16.49 -1.19
N LYS A 97 -7.10 17.02 -0.44
CA LYS A 97 -6.87 18.47 -0.33
C LYS A 97 -6.60 19.15 -1.69
N ILE A 98 -5.73 18.56 -2.52
CA ILE A 98 -5.45 19.07 -3.87
C ILE A 98 -6.69 18.97 -4.75
N SER A 99 -7.43 17.86 -4.67
CA SER A 99 -8.63 17.63 -5.48
C SER A 99 -9.77 18.62 -5.13
N TYR A 100 -9.96 18.95 -3.86
CA TYR A 100 -10.91 19.99 -3.44
C TYR A 100 -10.47 21.38 -3.89
N GLY A 101 -9.19 21.72 -3.75
CA GLY A 101 -8.66 23.02 -4.22
C GLY A 101 -8.83 23.24 -5.73
N LEU A 102 -8.78 22.15 -6.53
CA LEU A 102 -9.07 22.20 -7.96
C LEU A 102 -10.56 22.38 -8.27
N ALA A 103 -11.46 21.91 -7.40
CA ALA A 103 -12.91 21.96 -7.61
C ALA A 103 -13.51 23.37 -7.43
N GLU A 104 -12.84 24.23 -6.65
CA GLU A 104 -13.25 25.63 -6.43
C GLU A 104 -12.82 26.58 -7.56
N MET A 105 -12.06 26.09 -8.55
CA MET A 105 -11.51 26.94 -9.62
C MET A 105 -12.54 27.21 -10.72
N SER A 106 -12.54 28.43 -11.26
CA SER A 106 -13.48 28.97 -12.25
C SER A 106 -13.34 28.41 -13.68
N ILE A 107 -12.93 27.15 -13.83
CA ILE A 107 -12.97 26.41 -15.10
C ILE A 107 -14.31 25.67 -15.15
N SER A 108 -14.84 25.38 -16.34
CA SER A 108 -16.04 24.54 -16.43
C SER A 108 -15.79 23.20 -15.70
N PRO A 109 -16.72 22.77 -14.82
CA PRO A 109 -16.47 21.64 -13.92
C PRO A 109 -16.16 20.34 -14.67
N TYR A 110 -16.77 20.15 -15.85
CA TYR A 110 -16.51 19.01 -16.72
C TYR A 110 -15.08 18.96 -17.25
N LEU A 111 -14.51 20.09 -17.69
CA LEU A 111 -13.14 20.16 -18.19
C LEU A 111 -12.13 19.97 -17.05
N GLY A 112 -12.40 20.55 -15.88
CA GLY A 112 -11.56 20.37 -14.70
C GLY A 112 -11.43 18.91 -14.28
N ILE A 113 -12.55 18.16 -14.28
CA ILE A 113 -12.57 16.72 -13.99
C ILE A 113 -11.82 15.93 -15.07
N LEU A 114 -12.05 16.22 -16.36
CA LEU A 114 -11.39 15.50 -17.46
C LEU A 114 -9.86 15.68 -17.41
N ILE A 115 -9.39 16.92 -17.27
CA ILE A 115 -7.97 17.23 -17.14
C ILE A 115 -7.41 16.58 -15.88
N GLY A 116 -8.10 16.72 -14.76
CA GLY A 116 -7.69 16.12 -13.50
C GLY A 116 -7.60 14.59 -13.56
N ALA A 117 -8.45 13.92 -14.32
CA ALA A 117 -8.42 12.48 -14.52
C ALA A 117 -7.27 12.05 -15.45
N ALA A 118 -7.02 12.79 -16.53
CA ALA A 118 -5.89 12.53 -17.43
C ALA A 118 -4.54 12.69 -16.72
N VAL A 119 -4.40 13.75 -15.93
CA VAL A 119 -3.20 14.04 -15.12
C VAL A 119 -2.97 12.96 -14.04
N GLU A 120 -4.05 12.51 -13.41
CA GLU A 120 -4.00 11.43 -12.42
C GLU A 120 -3.59 10.09 -13.05
N ALA A 121 -4.16 9.74 -14.21
CA ALA A 121 -3.75 8.56 -14.98
C ALA A 121 -2.27 8.62 -15.38
N ALA A 122 -1.79 9.77 -15.86
CA ALA A 122 -0.38 9.98 -16.15
C ALA A 122 0.50 9.79 -14.91
N GLY A 123 0.07 10.31 -13.76
CA GLY A 123 0.77 10.14 -12.48
C GLY A 123 0.90 8.67 -12.07
N TYR A 124 -0.17 7.89 -12.20
CA TYR A 124 -0.13 6.44 -11.93
C TYR A 124 0.80 5.69 -12.88
N ILE A 125 0.78 6.02 -14.17
CA ILE A 125 1.66 5.40 -15.17
C ILE A 125 3.12 5.75 -14.85
N THR A 126 3.44 7.02 -14.60
CA THR A 126 4.80 7.44 -14.26
C THR A 126 5.29 6.80 -12.97
N GLY A 127 4.46 6.75 -11.92
CA GLY A 127 4.81 6.09 -10.66
C GLY A 127 5.12 4.60 -10.84
N SER A 128 4.29 3.89 -11.63
CA SER A 128 4.51 2.48 -11.96
C SER A 128 5.80 2.26 -12.77
N LEU A 129 6.06 3.11 -13.76
CA LEU A 129 7.30 3.05 -14.55
C LEU A 129 8.52 3.31 -13.67
N LEU A 130 8.47 4.30 -12.78
CA LEU A 130 9.59 4.69 -11.92
C LEU A 130 10.04 3.54 -11.01
N ILE A 131 9.10 2.73 -10.51
CA ILE A 131 9.39 1.51 -9.72
C ILE A 131 10.28 0.52 -10.48
N SER A 132 10.11 0.40 -11.80
CA SER A 132 10.89 -0.52 -12.63
C SER A 132 12.28 0.02 -13.01
N THR A 133 12.52 1.32 -12.80
CA THR A 133 13.81 1.95 -13.10
C THR A 133 14.87 1.70 -12.02
N ARG A 134 16.09 2.23 -12.25
CA ARG A 134 17.20 2.16 -11.28
C ARG A 134 16.91 2.83 -9.94
N LEU A 135 15.91 3.73 -9.85
CA LEU A 135 15.57 4.46 -8.63
C LEU A 135 15.04 3.57 -7.48
N ALA A 136 14.77 2.29 -7.76
CA ALA A 136 14.16 1.37 -6.80
C ALA A 136 12.83 1.91 -6.23
N ARG A 137 12.21 1.20 -5.29
CA ARG A 137 10.84 1.52 -4.84
C ARG A 137 10.84 2.68 -3.86
N LYS A 138 11.82 2.69 -2.93
CA LYS A 138 12.00 3.77 -1.97
C LYS A 138 12.37 5.09 -2.64
N GLY A 139 13.30 5.07 -3.60
CA GLY A 139 13.73 6.28 -4.31
C GLY A 139 12.59 6.88 -5.12
N SER A 140 11.78 6.04 -5.75
CA SER A 140 10.56 6.46 -6.47
C SER A 140 9.54 7.12 -5.54
N PHE A 141 9.32 6.56 -4.35
CA PHE A 141 8.44 7.16 -3.34
C PHE A 141 8.95 8.52 -2.88
N ILE A 142 10.24 8.63 -2.54
CA ILE A 142 10.84 9.88 -2.06
C ILE A 142 10.78 10.97 -3.15
N LEU A 143 11.07 10.62 -4.40
CA LEU A 143 11.00 11.57 -5.52
C LEU A 143 9.56 12.10 -5.70
N MET A 144 8.57 11.22 -5.82
CA MET A 144 7.19 11.66 -6.04
C MET A 144 6.61 12.39 -4.82
N ALA A 145 6.96 11.97 -3.60
CA ALA A 145 6.54 12.64 -2.38
C ALA A 145 7.15 14.05 -2.25
N THR A 146 8.43 14.22 -2.58
CA THR A 146 9.09 15.54 -2.56
C THR A 146 8.52 16.49 -3.60
N LEU A 147 8.25 16.02 -4.82
CA LEU A 147 7.53 16.81 -5.84
C LEU A 147 6.13 17.24 -5.35
N THR A 148 5.44 16.35 -4.64
CA THR A 148 4.14 16.68 -4.04
C THR A 148 4.28 17.78 -2.99
N ILE A 149 5.24 17.67 -2.07
CA ILE A 149 5.50 18.68 -1.02
C ILE A 149 5.77 20.04 -1.65
N ILE A 150 6.65 20.11 -2.65
CA ILE A 150 6.98 21.36 -3.35
C ILE A 150 5.72 21.98 -3.96
N SER A 151 4.91 21.17 -4.65
CA SER A 151 3.67 21.63 -5.28
C SER A 151 2.69 22.19 -4.25
N VAL A 152 2.47 21.46 -3.15
CA VAL A 152 1.51 21.83 -2.08
C VAL A 152 1.90 23.12 -1.39
N VAL A 153 3.19 23.34 -1.13
CA VAL A 153 3.69 24.57 -0.50
C VAL A 153 3.56 25.78 -1.44
N LEU A 154 3.72 25.56 -2.75
CA LEU A 154 3.63 26.62 -3.76
C LEU A 154 2.19 27.08 -4.05
N ILE A 155 1.19 26.20 -3.95
CA ILE A 155 -0.23 26.52 -4.21
C ILE A 155 -0.69 27.80 -3.49
N PRO A 156 -0.63 27.92 -2.14
CA PRO A 156 -1.13 29.10 -1.44
C PRO A 156 -0.32 30.38 -1.71
N ILE A 157 0.96 30.26 -2.07
CA ILE A 157 1.83 31.40 -2.38
C ILE A 157 1.43 32.00 -3.74
N ILE A 158 1.21 31.13 -4.72
CA ILE A 158 0.95 31.52 -6.11
C ILE A 158 -0.52 31.88 -6.32
N LEU A 159 -1.43 31.34 -5.50
CA LEU A 159 -2.85 31.72 -5.48
C LEU A 159 -3.04 33.24 -5.31
N LYS A 160 -2.18 33.91 -4.53
CA LYS A 160 -2.23 35.36 -4.33
C LYS A 160 -1.82 36.18 -5.56
N HIS A 161 -1.04 35.58 -6.47
CA HIS A 161 -0.42 36.28 -7.59
C HIS A 161 -1.14 35.99 -8.92
N SER A 162 -1.43 34.72 -9.20
CA SER A 162 -2.07 34.31 -10.45
C SER A 162 -2.93 33.05 -10.30
N PRO A 163 -4.23 33.13 -10.62
CA PRO A 163 -5.12 31.97 -10.55
C PRO A 163 -4.73 30.90 -11.59
N ILE A 164 -4.28 31.31 -12.78
CA ILE A 164 -3.90 30.39 -13.86
C ILE A 164 -2.65 29.59 -13.48
N ALA A 165 -1.62 30.23 -12.94
CA ALA A 165 -0.42 29.55 -12.48
C ALA A 165 -0.73 28.53 -11.36
N THR A 166 -1.71 28.86 -10.50
CA THR A 166 -2.17 27.97 -9.44
C THR A 166 -2.82 26.70 -9.99
N VAL A 167 -3.59 26.79 -11.07
CA VAL A 167 -4.15 25.60 -11.75
C VAL A 167 -3.03 24.67 -12.20
N PHE A 168 -2.01 25.21 -12.88
CA PHE A 168 -0.89 24.40 -13.38
C PHE A 168 -0.16 23.67 -12.24
N ILE A 169 0.12 24.37 -11.14
CA ILE A 169 0.81 23.79 -9.98
C ILE A 169 -0.07 22.80 -9.24
N ALA A 170 -1.37 23.07 -9.11
CA ALA A 170 -2.31 22.15 -8.49
C ALA A 170 -2.45 20.86 -9.32
N GLN A 171 -2.49 20.94 -10.65
CA GLN A 171 -2.47 19.77 -11.52
C GLN A 171 -1.13 19.03 -11.46
N PHE A 172 0.00 19.74 -11.44
CA PHE A 172 1.31 19.10 -11.24
C PHE A 172 1.41 18.41 -9.87
N GLY A 173 0.85 19.01 -8.81
CA GLY A 173 0.70 18.39 -7.51
C GLY A 173 -0.17 17.14 -7.56
N LYS A 174 -1.27 17.18 -8.32
CA LYS A 174 -2.15 16.03 -8.55
C LYS A 174 -1.44 14.88 -9.27
N PHE A 175 -0.59 15.19 -10.25
CA PHE A 175 0.28 14.22 -10.90
C PHE A 175 1.26 13.57 -9.91
N ALA A 176 1.96 14.38 -9.11
CA ALA A 176 2.96 13.90 -8.16
C ALA A 176 2.35 13.03 -7.04
N ILE A 177 1.20 13.44 -6.49
CA ILE A 177 0.54 12.66 -5.43
C ILE A 177 -0.03 11.34 -5.95
N SER A 178 -0.54 11.32 -7.19
CA SER A 178 -1.04 10.09 -7.81
C SER A 178 0.09 9.07 -7.98
N GLY A 179 1.26 9.51 -8.43
CA GLY A 179 2.46 8.66 -8.45
C GLY A 179 2.90 8.20 -7.06
N THR A 180 2.83 9.07 -6.06
CA THR A 180 3.14 8.70 -4.66
C THR A 180 2.19 7.62 -4.13
N ILE A 181 0.89 7.72 -4.45
CA ILE A 181 -0.13 6.74 -4.08
C ILE A 181 0.20 5.37 -4.66
N ILE A 182 0.38 5.24 -5.98
CA ILE A 182 0.63 3.93 -6.59
C ILE A 182 1.91 3.28 -6.05
N VAL A 183 2.97 4.07 -5.84
CA VAL A 183 4.22 3.56 -5.28
C VAL A 183 4.03 3.10 -3.83
N SER A 184 3.32 3.88 -3.01
CA SER A 184 3.08 3.51 -1.60
C SER A 184 2.22 2.25 -1.45
N TRP A 185 1.21 2.07 -2.29
CA TRP A 185 0.34 0.89 -2.29
C TRP A 185 1.07 -0.39 -2.66
N ILE A 186 2.16 -0.28 -3.41
CA ILE A 186 3.03 -1.40 -3.77
C ILE A 186 4.13 -1.60 -2.72
N TYR A 187 4.74 -0.51 -2.24
CA TYR A 187 5.86 -0.55 -1.29
C TYR A 187 5.43 -1.05 0.09
N VAL A 188 4.29 -0.59 0.60
CA VAL A 188 3.83 -0.93 1.96
C VAL A 188 3.64 -2.43 2.17
N PRO A 189 2.92 -3.18 1.30
CA PRO A 189 2.78 -4.62 1.46
C PRO A 189 4.10 -5.41 1.40
N GLU A 190 5.11 -4.89 0.72
CA GLU A 190 6.42 -5.54 0.60
C GLU A 190 7.30 -5.40 1.84
N LEU A 191 6.98 -4.45 2.73
CA LEU A 191 7.67 -4.29 4.01
C LEU A 191 7.32 -5.37 5.03
N PHE A 192 6.24 -6.11 4.78
CA PHE A 192 5.66 -7.08 5.70
C PHE A 192 5.72 -8.51 5.14
N PRO A 193 6.06 -9.50 5.98
CA PRO A 193 6.03 -10.91 5.58
C PRO A 193 4.60 -11.35 5.25
N THR A 194 4.49 -12.37 4.40
CA THR A 194 3.25 -12.99 3.91
C THR A 194 2.21 -13.21 5.02
N SER A 195 2.65 -13.66 6.18
CA SER A 195 1.81 -13.98 7.35
C SER A 195 1.03 -12.79 7.92
N ILE A 196 1.59 -11.57 7.86
CA ILE A 196 0.97 -10.36 8.45
C ILE A 196 0.63 -9.29 7.41
N ARG A 197 1.04 -9.48 6.15
CA ARG A 197 0.86 -8.54 5.04
C ARG A 197 -0.60 -8.12 4.85
N GLY A 198 -1.53 -9.06 4.91
CA GLY A 198 -2.97 -8.77 4.75
C GLY A 198 -3.48 -7.80 5.82
N SER A 199 -3.18 -8.08 7.09
CA SER A 199 -3.57 -7.23 8.22
C SER A 199 -2.87 -5.86 8.19
N ALA A 200 -1.57 -5.83 7.88
CA ALA A 200 -0.81 -4.57 7.79
C ALA A 200 -1.31 -3.69 6.63
N ASN A 201 -1.65 -4.28 5.48
CA ASN A 201 -2.24 -3.55 4.36
C ASN A 201 -3.65 -3.05 4.70
N GLY A 202 -4.46 -3.84 5.41
CA GLY A 202 -5.75 -3.39 5.94
C GLY A 202 -5.62 -2.19 6.87
N PHE A 203 -4.63 -2.21 7.77
CA PHE A 203 -4.32 -1.09 8.67
C PHE A 203 -3.89 0.17 7.91
N PHE A 204 -2.99 0.02 6.93
CA PHE A 204 -2.58 1.10 6.03
C PHE A 204 -3.78 1.74 5.30
N ILE A 205 -4.67 0.92 4.73
CA ILE A 205 -5.86 1.41 4.02
C ILE A 205 -6.81 2.12 4.99
N ALA A 206 -7.04 1.57 6.18
CA ALA A 206 -7.89 2.20 7.20
C ALA A 206 -7.40 3.60 7.57
N PHE A 207 -6.11 3.77 7.87
CA PHE A 207 -5.53 5.08 8.18
C PHE A 207 -5.55 6.03 6.98
N SER A 208 -5.38 5.51 5.77
CA SER A 208 -5.56 6.30 4.55
C SER A 208 -6.95 6.91 4.49
N ARG A 209 -7.99 6.10 4.75
CA ARG A 209 -9.39 6.56 4.77
C ARG A 209 -9.64 7.61 5.86
N ILE A 210 -9.03 7.48 7.03
CA ILE A 210 -9.10 8.52 8.06
C ILE A 210 -8.56 9.85 7.53
N GLY A 211 -7.41 9.83 6.83
CA GLY A 211 -6.85 11.02 6.18
C GLY A 211 -7.79 11.65 5.14
N ALA A 212 -8.45 10.84 4.32
CA ALA A 212 -9.45 11.32 3.36
C ALA A 212 -10.68 11.96 4.01
N ILE A 213 -11.13 11.44 5.16
CA ILE A 213 -12.31 11.97 5.87
C ILE A 213 -11.96 13.29 6.57
N ILE A 214 -10.76 13.39 7.15
CA ILE A 214 -10.33 14.59 7.89
C ILE A 214 -10.08 15.77 6.95
N ALA A 215 -9.57 15.53 5.74
CA ALA A 215 -9.28 16.59 4.77
C ALA A 215 -10.45 17.55 4.48
N PRO A 216 -11.66 17.09 4.09
CA PRO A 216 -12.80 17.97 3.86
C PRO A 216 -13.33 18.63 5.14
N ILE A 217 -13.24 17.95 6.30
CA ILE A 217 -13.65 18.53 7.59
C ILE A 217 -12.79 19.74 7.94
N ILE A 218 -11.47 19.63 7.77
CA ILE A 218 -10.54 20.75 7.97
C ILE A 218 -10.85 21.87 6.98
N ASN A 219 -11.09 21.55 5.71
CA ASN A 219 -11.42 22.57 4.70
C ASN A 219 -12.72 23.31 5.02
N ALA A 220 -13.77 22.61 5.45
CA ALA A 220 -15.06 23.20 5.75
C ALA A 220 -15.08 24.01 7.06
N SER A 221 -14.23 23.66 8.04
CA SER A 221 -14.17 24.31 9.34
C SER A 221 -13.18 25.48 9.42
N THR A 222 -12.32 25.65 8.41
CA THR A 222 -11.27 26.66 8.40
C THR A 222 -11.71 27.90 7.62
N SER A 223 -11.57 29.10 8.21
CA SER A 223 -11.83 30.35 7.50
C SER A 223 -10.76 30.65 6.44
N ASN A 224 -11.11 31.49 5.46
CA ASN A 224 -10.22 31.84 4.34
C ASN A 224 -8.84 32.39 4.76
N GLU A 225 -8.76 33.05 5.93
CA GLU A 225 -7.50 33.58 6.47
C GLU A 225 -6.50 32.46 6.83
N TYR A 226 -7.00 31.32 7.32
CA TYR A 226 -6.16 30.19 7.73
C TYR A 226 -6.00 29.12 6.64
N LEU A 227 -6.59 29.34 5.45
CA LEU A 227 -6.52 28.41 4.33
C LEU A 227 -5.09 27.97 3.97
N PRO A 228 -4.05 28.83 3.94
CA PRO A 228 -2.68 28.40 3.66
C PRO A 228 -2.14 27.35 4.66
N TYR A 229 -2.48 27.48 5.95
CA TYR A 229 -2.02 26.55 6.98
C TYR A 229 -2.57 25.14 6.78
N THR A 230 -3.76 25.02 6.19
CA THR A 230 -4.34 23.71 5.83
C THR A 230 -3.55 22.97 4.75
N PHE A 231 -2.70 23.66 3.98
CA PHE A 231 -1.75 23.05 3.05
C PHE A 231 -0.38 22.79 3.71
N TYR A 232 0.10 23.73 4.54
CA TYR A 232 1.41 23.60 5.19
C TYR A 232 1.48 22.49 6.24
N VAL A 233 0.43 22.28 7.03
CA VAL A 233 0.43 21.25 8.09
C VAL A 233 0.57 19.84 7.51
N PRO A 234 -0.24 19.41 6.51
CA PRO A 234 -0.05 18.11 5.86
C PRO A 234 1.28 17.99 5.10
N ALA A 235 1.78 19.09 4.53
CA ALA A 235 3.10 19.12 3.88
C ALA A 235 4.26 18.90 4.88
N GLY A 236 4.17 19.48 6.07
CA GLY A 236 5.13 19.21 7.16
C GLY A 236 5.08 17.75 7.61
N LEU A 237 3.88 17.18 7.70
CA LEU A 237 3.71 15.77 8.06
C LEU A 237 4.28 14.82 6.99
N THR A 238 4.16 15.16 5.70
CA THR A 238 4.80 14.36 4.65
C THR A 238 6.31 14.49 4.63
N VAL A 239 6.89 15.63 5.02
CA VAL A 239 8.35 15.74 5.22
C VAL A 239 8.82 14.74 6.28
N ILE A 240 8.11 14.65 7.41
CA ILE A 240 8.40 13.66 8.46
C ILE A 240 8.28 12.24 7.91
N VAL A 241 7.25 11.95 7.11
CA VAL A 241 7.10 10.64 6.45
C VAL A 241 8.28 10.32 5.53
N VAL A 242 8.71 11.27 4.70
CA VAL A 242 9.86 11.08 3.80
C VAL A 242 11.12 10.78 4.61
N LEU A 243 11.35 11.50 5.71
CA LEU A 243 12.47 11.25 6.61
C LEU A 243 12.39 9.87 7.27
N LEU A 244 11.21 9.45 7.73
CA LEU A 244 11.01 8.11 8.29
C LEU A 244 11.25 7.02 7.25
N THR A 245 10.79 7.21 6.01
CA THR A 245 11.02 6.28 4.90
C THR A 245 12.51 6.14 4.56
N LEU A 246 13.35 7.15 4.82
CA LEU A 246 14.81 7.01 4.68
C LEU A 246 15.41 5.97 5.63
N PHE A 247 14.81 5.75 6.80
CA PHE A 247 15.23 4.70 7.74
C PHE A 247 14.64 3.32 7.41
N LEU A 248 13.64 3.24 6.54
CA LEU A 248 13.08 1.96 6.12
C LEU A 248 14.01 1.25 5.12
N PRO A 249 14.07 -0.10 5.19
CA PRO A 249 14.86 -0.90 4.27
C PRO A 249 14.30 -0.83 2.84
N GLU A 250 15.19 -0.96 1.86
CA GLU A 250 14.80 -1.15 0.46
C GLU A 250 14.22 -2.57 0.28
N THR A 251 13.10 -2.70 -0.45
CA THR A 251 12.45 -3.99 -0.71
C THR A 251 12.96 -4.70 -1.98
N ARG A 252 13.97 -4.12 -2.66
CA ARG A 252 14.55 -4.68 -3.87
C ARG A 252 15.41 -5.91 -3.50
N CYS A 253 15.04 -7.08 -4.05
CA CYS A 253 15.80 -8.34 -4.01
C CYS A 253 15.90 -9.07 -2.65
N LYS A 254 14.97 -8.88 -1.71
CA LYS A 254 14.80 -9.85 -0.60
C LYS A 254 13.73 -10.86 -0.95
N GLY A 255 14.07 -12.15 -0.94
CA GLY A 255 13.09 -13.22 -1.04
C GLY A 255 12.09 -13.11 0.11
N MET A 256 10.81 -13.29 -0.18
CA MET A 256 9.75 -13.22 0.84
C MET A 256 9.87 -14.31 1.92
N ASP A 257 10.68 -15.33 1.65
CA ASP A 257 10.87 -16.50 2.52
C ASP A 257 11.96 -16.25 3.60
N ASP A 258 12.88 -15.30 3.37
CA ASP A 258 14.02 -15.07 4.28
C ASP A 258 13.62 -14.35 5.60
N GLU A 259 12.44 -13.71 5.67
CA GLU A 259 11.95 -13.06 6.90
C GLU A 259 11.11 -13.98 7.80
N GLU A 260 10.61 -15.13 7.30
CA GLU A 260 9.89 -16.09 8.16
C GLU A 260 10.84 -16.72 9.21
N ASP A 261 12.09 -16.98 8.85
CA ASP A 261 13.09 -17.54 9.78
C ASP A 261 13.48 -16.59 10.93
N TYR A 262 13.39 -15.28 10.74
CA TYR A 262 13.66 -14.30 11.81
C TYR A 262 12.47 -14.12 12.77
N ALA A 263 11.26 -14.54 12.40
CA ALA A 263 10.09 -14.48 13.27
C ALA A 263 9.91 -15.76 14.11
N ILE A 264 10.66 -16.83 13.78
CA ILE A 264 10.57 -18.15 14.42
C ILE A 264 11.66 -18.34 15.50
N ASN A 265 12.72 -17.53 15.50
CA ASN A 265 13.77 -17.52 16.54
C ASN A 265 13.62 -16.37 17.53
#